data_AF-A0A3G4W9Y9-F1
#
_entry.id   AF-A0A3G4W9Y9-F1
#
_cell.length_a   1.000
_cell.length_b   1.000
_cell.length_c   1.000
_cell.angle_alpha   90.00
_cell.angle_beta   90.00
_cell.angle_gamma   90.00
#
_symmetry.space_group_name_H-M   'P 1'
#
loop_
_entity.id
_entity.type
_entity.pdbx_description
1 polymer ?
#
loop_
_entity_poly.entity_id
_entity_poly.type
_entity_poly.pdbx_seq_one_letter_code
_entity_poly.pdbx_strand_id
1 'polypeptide(L)'
;MRHFTWRRDQRHRPGLQFLTSTGRHHGAESLEESRVLLALDFAGDVVDVVSQPLRISFATCGKRRAHTPDYLAVTRRGIWLIDVRPEPLIKEADRESFAAAAEVAVACGWRYAVAARWREHSFAGLDAMASRRRLQSDPLRLRPVLLAEAGGGRRFGELAAATGCEPVARAQLLHLLWSRLACAGLLQVTDRILTADDLREALSPLAPEENRSRSGIPPTRHLIWDNVFKKQRSACSERFQLAADTIVPTFRRTGKGGLRLPSTGVGLRPENIPACLPQALADRHLGFLSDTTPKMRRRAAAVFLVRRARGGGLDKAAQFLGINPENKRLGYTQLLNRRLRTSGTARDFEQALDAITAELLAGPAIDYQRRREALATWTLEPENWQHMLTRLPDLTSHRKPLSDDRRRLAVSAYIWTRVTEGEPDFAPCPQHIAPNPALRAVWTRERHNVFHWLRTTDHQPYYGALKTTARRPRRAPGQGDRQTLSLSVMGKVRTARSGTPDTG
;
A
#
# COMPACT_ATOMS: atom_id res chain seq x y z
N MET A 1 15.33 -57.80 9.25
CA MET A 1 16.05 -56.50 9.22
C MET A 1 17.37 -56.75 8.51
N ARG A 2 17.67 -56.08 7.39
CA ARG A 2 19.01 -56.19 6.76
C ARG A 2 19.98 -55.34 7.58
N HIS A 3 21.17 -55.88 7.87
CA HIS A 3 22.21 -55.16 8.60
C HIS A 3 22.88 -54.14 7.68
N PHE A 4 22.93 -52.87 8.09
CA PHE A 4 23.68 -51.83 7.39
C PHE A 4 25.18 -52.10 7.50
N THR A 5 25.88 -52.13 6.38
CA THR A 5 27.33 -52.36 6.35
C THR A 5 28.07 -51.03 6.33
N TRP A 6 28.93 -50.82 7.33
CA TRP A 6 29.79 -49.64 7.45
C TRP A 6 31.18 -49.94 6.86
N ARG A 7 31.68 -49.09 5.96
CA ARG A 7 33.06 -49.15 5.45
C ARG A 7 33.70 -47.76 5.48
N ARG A 8 35.00 -47.70 5.77
CA ARG A 8 35.78 -46.45 5.96
C ARG A 8 35.74 -45.50 4.76
N ASP A 9 35.56 -46.03 3.54
CA ASP A 9 35.58 -45.28 2.27
C ASP A 9 34.20 -45.20 1.57
N GLN A 10 33.11 -45.49 2.27
CA GLN A 10 31.76 -45.35 1.71
C GLN A 10 31.41 -43.87 1.49
N ARG A 11 30.99 -43.53 0.26
CA ARG A 11 30.45 -42.19 -0.08
C ARG A 11 29.09 -41.90 0.55
N HIS A 12 28.41 -42.93 1.06
CA HIS A 12 27.05 -42.91 1.57
C HIS A 12 27.14 -43.11 3.09
N ARG A 13 26.38 -42.33 3.88
CA ARG A 13 26.35 -42.47 5.34
C ARG A 13 25.05 -43.18 5.74
N PRO A 14 25.05 -44.52 5.85
CA PRO A 14 23.89 -45.23 6.35
C PRO A 14 23.60 -44.81 7.79
N GLY A 15 22.35 -44.74 8.17
CA GLY A 15 21.94 -44.21 9.46
C GLY A 15 20.52 -44.61 9.83
N LEU A 16 20.17 -44.31 11.08
CA LEU A 16 18.84 -44.48 11.63
C LEU A 16 18.21 -43.11 11.85
N GLN A 17 17.14 -42.83 11.11
CA GLN A 17 16.38 -41.60 11.24
C GLN A 17 15.18 -41.82 12.15
N PHE A 18 15.10 -41.06 13.25
CA PHE A 18 13.94 -41.09 14.14
C PHE A 18 12.79 -40.27 13.56
N LEU A 19 11.61 -40.90 13.42
CA LEU A 19 10.36 -40.21 13.07
C LEU A 19 9.46 -40.07 14.29
N THR A 20 9.14 -38.83 14.64
CA THR A 20 8.20 -38.48 15.72
C THR A 20 6.81 -39.07 15.51
N SER A 21 6.35 -39.13 14.26
CA SER A 21 5.04 -39.68 13.87
C SER A 21 4.90 -41.18 14.17
N THR A 22 6.00 -41.92 14.10
CA THR A 22 6.02 -43.38 14.32
C THR A 22 6.59 -43.79 15.68
N GLY A 23 7.23 -42.86 16.39
CA GLY A 23 7.91 -43.13 17.66
C GLY A 23 9.15 -44.04 17.57
N ARG A 24 9.66 -44.36 16.36
CA ARG A 24 10.78 -45.30 16.16
C ARG A 24 11.79 -44.82 15.11
N HIS A 25 12.90 -45.55 15.04
CA HIS A 25 13.95 -45.33 14.04
C HIS A 25 13.67 -46.11 12.76
N HIS A 26 14.02 -45.50 11.63
CA HIS A 26 13.89 -46.05 10.28
C HIS A 26 15.24 -45.96 9.58
N GLY A 27 15.57 -46.99 8.81
CA GLY A 27 16.86 -47.07 8.15
C GLY A 27 16.89 -46.19 6.91
N ALA A 28 18.00 -45.47 6.73
CA ALA A 28 18.33 -44.71 5.53
C ALA A 28 19.77 -45.01 5.12
N GLU A 29 20.02 -45.33 3.86
CA GLU A 29 21.35 -45.62 3.33
C GLU A 29 22.07 -44.36 2.83
N SER A 30 21.33 -43.27 2.63
CA SER A 30 21.86 -41.99 2.17
C SER A 30 21.32 -40.79 2.95
N LEU A 31 22.01 -39.65 2.79
CA LEU A 31 21.53 -38.38 3.33
C LEU A 31 20.19 -38.00 2.72
N GLU A 32 20.01 -38.16 1.41
CA GLU A 32 18.75 -37.81 0.74
C GLU A 32 17.57 -38.65 1.22
N GLU A 33 17.79 -39.93 1.48
CA GLU A 33 16.80 -40.78 2.13
C GLU A 33 16.43 -40.27 3.54
N SER A 34 17.43 -39.86 4.33
CA SER A 34 17.18 -39.25 5.65
C SER A 34 16.37 -37.95 5.52
N ARG A 35 16.59 -37.16 4.45
CA ARG A 35 15.81 -35.95 4.15
C ARG A 35 14.37 -36.27 3.81
N VAL A 36 14.12 -37.32 3.02
CA VAL A 36 12.78 -37.79 2.67
C VAL A 36 12.03 -38.25 3.92
N LEU A 37 12.68 -39.01 4.80
CA LEU A 37 12.10 -39.42 6.07
C LEU A 37 11.72 -38.22 6.96
N LEU A 38 12.56 -37.18 7.04
CA LEU A 38 12.22 -35.95 7.77
C LEU A 38 11.02 -35.22 7.16
N ALA A 39 10.91 -35.16 5.83
CA ALA A 39 9.78 -34.52 5.17
C ALA A 39 8.47 -35.29 5.38
N LEU A 40 8.54 -36.62 5.34
CA LEU A 40 7.44 -37.53 5.68
C LEU A 40 6.99 -37.30 7.13
N ASP A 41 7.93 -37.20 8.07
CA ASP A 41 7.62 -36.93 9.47
C ASP A 41 6.95 -35.56 9.68
N PHE A 42 7.45 -34.53 8.99
CA PHE A 42 6.91 -33.18 9.06
C PHE A 42 5.50 -33.07 8.48
N ALA A 43 5.20 -33.80 7.39
CA ALA A 43 3.84 -33.84 6.84
C ALA A 43 2.82 -34.30 7.90
N GLY A 44 3.25 -35.16 8.84
CA GLY A 44 2.51 -35.61 10.02
C GLY A 44 1.22 -36.37 9.71
N ASP A 45 1.04 -36.78 8.46
CA ASP A 45 0.02 -37.71 7.99
C ASP A 45 0.53 -39.17 7.97
N VAL A 46 1.81 -39.38 8.24
CA VAL A 46 2.46 -40.69 8.25
C VAL A 46 2.04 -41.48 9.48
N VAL A 47 1.57 -42.69 9.25
CA VAL A 47 1.24 -43.70 10.28
C VAL A 47 2.43 -44.63 10.48
N ASP A 48 3.01 -45.13 9.38
CA ASP A 48 4.22 -45.94 9.45
C ASP A 48 5.06 -45.82 8.17
N VAL A 49 6.33 -46.20 8.27
CA VAL A 49 7.26 -46.28 7.15
C VAL A 49 8.02 -47.61 7.22
N VAL A 50 8.17 -48.26 6.07
CA VAL A 50 8.97 -49.47 5.92
C VAL A 50 10.11 -49.16 4.95
N SER A 51 11.34 -49.19 5.45
CA SER A 51 12.55 -49.09 4.62
C SER A 51 12.72 -50.37 3.80
N GLN A 52 13.00 -50.22 2.50
CA GLN A 52 13.24 -51.33 1.56
C GLN A 52 12.17 -52.43 1.64
N PRO A 53 10.90 -52.07 1.39
CA PRO A 53 9.74 -52.88 1.76
C PRO A 53 9.64 -54.20 1.00
N LEU A 54 10.08 -54.23 -0.26
CA LEU A 54 9.95 -55.37 -1.15
C LEU A 54 10.98 -55.32 -2.28
N ARG A 55 11.25 -56.48 -2.88
CA ARG A 55 12.10 -56.59 -4.07
C ARG A 55 11.26 -56.98 -5.28
N ILE A 56 11.20 -56.11 -6.27
CA ILE A 56 10.50 -56.30 -7.54
C ILE A 56 11.45 -56.99 -8.50
N SER A 57 10.99 -58.02 -9.19
CA SER A 57 11.73 -58.68 -10.28
C SER A 57 10.92 -58.56 -11.56
N PHE A 58 11.54 -58.08 -12.62
CA PHE A 58 10.87 -57.75 -13.88
C PHE A 58 11.78 -58.02 -15.07
N ALA A 59 11.18 -58.16 -16.26
CA ALA A 59 11.91 -58.31 -17.51
C ALA A 59 11.91 -56.98 -18.27
N THR A 60 13.06 -56.60 -18.82
CA THR A 60 13.22 -55.43 -19.70
C THR A 60 14.16 -55.79 -20.84
N CYS A 61 13.75 -55.54 -22.08
CA CYS A 61 14.57 -55.76 -23.29
C CYS A 61 15.34 -57.10 -23.30
N GLY A 62 14.67 -58.20 -22.89
CA GLY A 62 15.27 -59.54 -22.85
C GLY A 62 16.17 -59.86 -21.65
N LYS A 63 16.35 -58.94 -20.69
CA LYS A 63 17.12 -59.14 -19.45
C LYS A 63 16.22 -59.17 -18.23
N ARG A 64 16.50 -60.07 -17.28
CA ARG A 64 15.90 -60.02 -15.94
C ARG A 64 16.61 -59.00 -15.09
N ARG A 65 15.84 -58.13 -14.43
CA ARG A 65 16.33 -57.15 -13.46
C ARG A 65 15.55 -57.25 -12.16
N ALA A 66 16.13 -56.70 -11.10
CA ALA A 66 15.45 -56.54 -9.83
C ALA A 66 15.68 -55.13 -9.28
N HIS A 67 14.66 -54.62 -8.61
CA HIS A 67 14.66 -53.31 -7.97
C HIS A 67 14.07 -53.41 -6.56
N THR A 68 14.61 -52.63 -5.63
CA THR A 68 14.09 -52.54 -4.26
C THR A 68 13.80 -51.07 -4.01
N PRO A 69 12.53 -50.66 -3.95
CA PRO A 69 12.18 -49.28 -3.60
C PRO A 69 12.70 -48.89 -2.22
N ASP A 70 12.99 -47.61 -1.99
CA ASP A 70 13.60 -47.17 -0.73
C ASP A 70 12.60 -47.19 0.44
N TYR A 71 11.35 -46.78 0.21
CA TYR A 71 10.34 -46.69 1.27
C TYR A 71 8.93 -47.08 0.81
N LEU A 72 8.19 -47.73 1.72
CA LEU A 72 6.73 -47.76 1.70
C LEU A 72 6.22 -46.91 2.86
N ALA A 73 5.61 -45.77 2.56
CA ALA A 73 5.02 -44.88 3.56
C ALA A 73 3.51 -45.06 3.62
N VAL A 74 3.01 -45.52 4.77
CA VAL A 74 1.58 -45.61 5.07
C VAL A 74 1.15 -44.28 5.67
N THR A 75 0.23 -43.59 5.01
CA THR A 75 -0.30 -42.30 5.48
C THR A 75 -1.82 -42.39 5.67
N ARG A 76 -2.40 -41.45 6.42
CA ARG A 76 -3.86 -41.33 6.57
C ARG A 76 -4.60 -41.10 5.25
N ARG A 77 -3.89 -40.69 4.19
CA ARG A 77 -4.46 -40.41 2.86
C ARG A 77 -4.18 -41.49 1.82
N GLY A 78 -3.58 -42.61 2.23
CA GLY A 78 -3.19 -43.71 1.35
C GLY A 78 -1.72 -44.10 1.49
N ILE A 79 -1.32 -45.09 0.71
CA ILE A 79 0.01 -45.70 0.76
C ILE A 79 0.86 -45.17 -0.40
N TRP A 80 2.11 -44.85 -0.11
CA TRP A 80 3.11 -44.36 -1.07
C TRP A 80 4.29 -45.31 -1.15
N LEU A 81 4.62 -45.75 -2.37
CA LEU A 81 5.88 -46.40 -2.69
C LEU A 81 6.84 -45.33 -3.23
N ILE A 82 8.02 -45.20 -2.62
CA ILE A 82 8.92 -44.07 -2.84
C ILE A 82 10.32 -44.58 -3.17
N ASP A 83 10.87 -44.09 -4.27
CA ASP A 83 12.29 -44.18 -4.62
C ASP A 83 12.97 -42.83 -4.37
N VAL A 84 14.22 -42.84 -3.92
CA VAL A 84 15.02 -41.66 -3.59
C VAL A 84 16.28 -41.65 -4.45
N ARG A 85 16.31 -40.75 -5.43
CA ARG A 85 17.44 -40.67 -6.36
C ARG A 85 17.64 -39.26 -6.89
N PRO A 86 18.73 -38.56 -6.53
CA PRO A 86 19.00 -37.22 -7.04
C PRO A 86 18.93 -37.14 -8.56
N GLU A 87 18.23 -36.12 -9.08
CA GLU A 87 17.99 -35.90 -10.51
C GLU A 87 19.26 -36.05 -11.38
N PRO A 88 20.44 -35.51 -11.00
CA PRO A 88 21.66 -35.67 -11.80
C PRO A 88 22.23 -37.09 -11.84
N LEU A 89 21.78 -37.98 -10.95
CA LEU A 89 22.24 -39.36 -10.82
C LEU A 89 21.25 -40.38 -11.41
N ILE A 90 20.13 -39.92 -11.96
CA ILE A 90 19.13 -40.78 -12.61
C ILE A 90 19.67 -41.19 -13.98
N LYS A 91 19.89 -42.49 -14.15
CA LYS A 91 20.27 -43.11 -15.42
C LYS A 91 19.06 -43.76 -16.09
N GLU A 92 19.18 -44.10 -17.37
CA GLU A 92 18.12 -44.78 -18.10
C GLU A 92 17.71 -46.11 -17.44
N ALA A 93 18.70 -46.87 -16.95
CA ALA A 93 18.45 -48.08 -16.18
C ALA A 93 17.68 -47.84 -14.86
N ASP A 94 17.80 -46.66 -14.25
CA ASP A 94 17.02 -46.31 -13.05
C ASP A 94 15.56 -46.05 -13.46
N ARG A 95 15.32 -45.40 -14.62
CA ARG A 95 13.96 -45.14 -15.14
C ARG A 95 13.16 -46.41 -15.41
N GLU A 96 13.79 -47.43 -15.97
CA GLU A 96 13.15 -48.75 -16.14
C GLU A 96 12.72 -49.36 -14.79
N SER A 97 13.55 -49.17 -13.75
CA SER A 97 13.26 -49.66 -12.40
C SER A 97 12.13 -48.87 -11.75
N PHE A 98 12.10 -47.55 -11.98
CA PHE A 98 11.02 -46.68 -11.53
C PHE A 98 9.69 -47.00 -12.22
N ALA A 99 9.71 -47.30 -13.53
CA ALA A 99 8.53 -47.73 -14.26
C ALA A 99 7.96 -49.03 -13.68
N ALA A 100 8.81 -50.03 -13.45
CA ALA A 100 8.40 -51.28 -12.81
C ALA A 100 7.83 -51.07 -11.39
N ALA A 101 8.44 -50.18 -10.60
CA ALA A 101 7.91 -49.81 -9.29
C ALA A 101 6.56 -49.09 -9.36
N ALA A 102 6.39 -48.20 -10.34
CA ALA A 102 5.13 -47.51 -10.59
C ALA A 102 4.01 -48.48 -10.95
N GLU A 103 4.27 -49.46 -11.82
CA GLU A 103 3.31 -50.51 -12.19
C GLU A 103 2.89 -51.34 -10.97
N VAL A 104 3.86 -51.78 -10.15
CA VAL A 104 3.58 -52.50 -8.90
C VAL A 104 2.73 -51.65 -7.95
N ALA A 105 3.06 -50.37 -7.80
CA ALA A 105 2.29 -49.46 -6.95
C ALA A 105 0.84 -49.34 -7.44
N VAL A 106 0.62 -49.11 -8.74
CA VAL A 106 -0.72 -49.01 -9.33
C VAL A 106 -1.51 -50.30 -9.14
N ALA A 107 -0.90 -51.47 -9.39
CA ALA A 107 -1.54 -52.77 -9.20
C ALA A 107 -1.97 -53.00 -7.74
N CYS A 108 -1.23 -52.46 -6.77
CA CYS A 108 -1.56 -52.55 -5.35
C CYS A 108 -2.48 -51.43 -4.85
N GLY A 109 -2.93 -50.51 -5.72
CA GLY A 109 -3.71 -49.33 -5.34
C GLY A 109 -2.90 -48.29 -4.54
N TRP A 110 -1.57 -48.33 -4.64
CA TRP A 110 -0.65 -47.39 -4.01
C TRP A 110 -0.30 -46.25 -4.96
N ARG A 111 0.20 -45.16 -4.39
CA ARG A 111 0.77 -44.04 -5.13
C ARG A 111 2.27 -44.25 -5.28
N TYR A 112 2.83 -43.81 -6.40
CA TYR A 112 4.26 -43.90 -6.65
C TYR A 112 4.89 -42.51 -6.74
N ALA A 113 6.09 -42.35 -6.18
CA ALA A 113 6.87 -41.11 -6.28
C ALA A 113 8.37 -41.38 -6.34
N VAL A 114 9.08 -40.53 -7.07
CA VAL A 114 10.56 -40.47 -7.04
C VAL A 114 10.98 -39.13 -6.42
N ALA A 115 11.63 -39.19 -5.27
CA ALA A 115 12.23 -38.03 -4.61
C ALA A 115 13.55 -37.66 -5.30
N ALA A 116 13.44 -36.89 -6.39
CA ALA A 116 14.58 -36.55 -7.23
C ALA A 116 15.25 -35.22 -6.91
N ARG A 117 14.49 -34.24 -6.41
CA ARG A 117 15.01 -32.90 -6.11
C ARG A 117 14.16 -32.19 -5.06
N TRP A 118 14.81 -31.28 -4.34
CA TRP A 118 14.15 -30.33 -3.45
C TRP A 118 13.95 -29.00 -4.17
N ARG A 119 12.83 -28.31 -3.88
CA ARG A 119 12.69 -26.90 -4.24
C ARG A 119 13.75 -26.07 -3.50
N GLU A 120 14.21 -25.00 -4.13
CA GLU A 120 15.24 -24.12 -3.56
C GLU A 120 14.84 -23.67 -2.13
N HIS A 121 15.81 -23.67 -1.22
CA HIS A 121 15.68 -23.34 0.21
C HIS A 121 14.69 -24.16 1.04
N SER A 122 13.93 -25.09 0.45
CA SER A 122 12.84 -25.79 1.15
C SER A 122 13.37 -26.73 2.22
N PHE A 123 14.45 -27.47 1.91
CA PHE A 123 15.03 -28.39 2.86
C PHE A 123 15.76 -27.67 4.01
N ALA A 124 16.41 -26.52 3.75
CA ALA A 124 17.07 -25.75 4.82
C ALA A 124 16.07 -25.27 5.88
N GLY A 125 14.87 -24.84 5.46
CA GLY A 125 13.78 -24.50 6.38
C GLY A 125 13.27 -25.72 7.15
N LEU A 126 13.06 -26.85 6.44
CA LEU A 126 12.64 -28.11 7.06
C LEU A 126 13.64 -28.59 8.12
N ASP A 127 14.93 -28.57 7.81
CA ASP A 127 16.01 -28.99 8.70
C ASP A 127 16.10 -28.09 9.95
N ALA A 128 15.96 -26.77 9.77
CA ALA A 128 15.89 -25.84 10.89
C ALA A 128 14.70 -26.15 11.83
N MET A 129 13.52 -26.45 11.28
CA MET A 129 12.36 -26.87 12.08
C MET A 129 12.57 -28.24 12.73
N ALA A 130 13.20 -29.17 12.00
CA ALA A 130 13.48 -30.52 12.47
C ALA A 130 14.37 -30.52 13.72
N SER A 131 15.22 -29.51 13.92
CA SER A 131 16.03 -29.36 15.13
C SER A 131 15.20 -29.31 16.43
N ARG A 132 13.91 -28.92 16.35
CA ARG A 132 12.97 -28.82 17.49
C ARG A 132 11.73 -29.70 17.32
N ARG A 133 11.84 -30.80 16.56
CA ARG A 133 10.72 -31.71 16.27
C ARG A 133 10.20 -32.52 17.46
N ARG A 134 11.08 -32.87 18.42
CA ARG A 134 10.69 -33.67 19.59
C ARG A 134 9.85 -32.81 20.54
N LEU A 135 8.85 -33.43 21.18
CA LEU A 135 8.02 -32.78 22.18
C LEU A 135 8.91 -32.16 23.26
N GLN A 136 8.91 -30.83 23.35
CA GLN A 136 9.64 -30.11 24.38
C GLN A 136 8.71 -29.77 25.55
N SER A 137 9.25 -29.75 26.77
CA SER A 137 8.55 -29.10 27.87
C SER A 137 8.46 -27.59 27.59
N ASP A 138 7.40 -26.94 28.08
CA ASP A 138 7.26 -25.48 28.02
C ASP A 138 7.00 -24.94 29.43
N PRO A 139 8.04 -24.96 30.28
CA PRO A 139 7.91 -24.53 31.68
C PRO A 139 7.56 -23.04 31.79
N LEU A 140 7.98 -22.23 30.82
CA LEU A 140 7.71 -20.80 30.74
C LEU A 140 6.34 -20.48 30.10
N ARG A 141 5.58 -21.50 29.68
CA ARG A 141 4.25 -21.37 29.03
C ARG A 141 4.25 -20.36 27.88
N LEU A 142 5.30 -20.37 27.07
CA LEU A 142 5.45 -19.43 25.94
C LEU A 142 4.56 -19.80 24.75
N ARG A 143 4.20 -21.08 24.57
CA ARG A 143 3.45 -21.54 23.39
C ARG A 143 2.11 -20.82 23.20
N PRO A 144 1.23 -20.68 24.21
CA PRO A 144 -0.03 -19.95 24.07
C PRO A 144 0.18 -18.47 23.68
N VAL A 145 1.17 -17.81 24.28
CA VAL A 145 1.51 -16.40 24.01
C VAL A 145 2.01 -16.24 22.57
N LEU A 146 2.94 -17.10 22.15
CA LEU A 146 3.50 -17.09 20.80
C LEU A 146 2.44 -17.38 19.73
N LEU A 147 1.50 -18.29 19.99
CA LEU A 147 0.39 -18.59 19.08
C LEU A 147 -0.59 -17.41 18.95
N ALA A 148 -0.96 -16.78 20.08
CA ALA A 148 -1.85 -15.63 20.08
C ALA A 148 -1.24 -14.45 19.28
N GLU A 149 0.04 -14.14 19.54
CA GLU A 149 0.75 -13.05 18.86
C GLU A 149 1.06 -13.38 17.39
N ALA A 150 1.30 -14.65 17.04
CA ALA A 150 1.50 -15.07 15.64
C ALA A 150 0.26 -14.79 14.78
N GLY A 151 -0.94 -14.91 15.36
CA GLY A 151 -2.19 -14.51 14.72
C GLY A 151 -2.24 -13.03 14.35
N GLY A 152 -1.42 -12.17 14.94
CA GLY A 152 -1.28 -10.75 14.60
C GLY A 152 -0.42 -10.46 13.36
N GLY A 153 0.16 -11.48 12.71
CA GLY A 153 1.00 -11.31 11.52
C GLY A 153 2.44 -10.84 11.81
N ARG A 154 2.89 -10.90 13.07
CA ARG A 154 4.26 -10.55 13.45
C ARG A 154 5.27 -11.55 12.87
N ARG A 155 6.49 -11.07 12.59
CA ARG A 155 7.56 -11.93 12.04
C ARG A 155 8.15 -12.85 13.11
N PHE A 156 8.71 -13.98 12.69
CA PHE A 156 9.36 -14.96 13.58
C PHE A 156 10.34 -14.33 14.59
N GLY A 157 11.25 -13.47 14.12
CA GLY A 157 12.24 -12.83 14.99
C GLY A 157 11.63 -11.81 15.96
N GLU A 158 10.59 -11.10 15.54
CA GLU A 158 9.89 -10.12 16.37
C GLU A 158 9.09 -10.80 17.49
N LEU A 159 8.42 -11.91 17.16
CA LEU A 159 7.73 -12.77 18.13
C LEU A 159 8.71 -13.30 19.17
N ALA A 160 9.89 -13.76 18.75
CA ALA A 160 10.88 -14.30 19.66
C ALA A 160 11.47 -13.22 20.58
N ALA A 161 11.79 -12.04 20.04
CA ALA A 161 12.35 -10.94 20.82
C ALA A 161 11.36 -10.38 21.86
N ALA A 162 10.05 -10.42 21.57
CA ALA A 162 9.01 -9.87 22.44
C ALA A 162 8.81 -10.64 23.76
N THR A 163 9.32 -11.86 23.90
CA THR A 163 9.09 -12.69 25.10
C THR A 163 10.09 -12.44 26.23
N GLY A 164 11.12 -11.60 26.01
CA GLY A 164 12.22 -11.39 26.97
C GLY A 164 13.18 -12.59 27.12
N CYS A 165 12.94 -13.70 26.42
CA CYS A 165 13.74 -14.92 26.45
C CYS A 165 13.91 -15.51 25.04
N GLU A 166 14.48 -14.70 24.14
CA GLU A 166 14.51 -14.97 22.70
C GLU A 166 15.01 -16.38 22.31
N PRO A 167 16.11 -16.92 22.87
CA PRO A 167 16.58 -18.26 22.48
C PRO A 167 15.55 -19.36 22.74
N VAL A 168 14.82 -19.27 23.86
CA VAL A 168 13.77 -20.24 24.23
C VAL A 168 12.56 -20.05 23.33
N ALA A 169 12.15 -18.80 23.08
CA ALA A 169 11.04 -18.51 22.19
C ALA A 169 11.29 -18.97 20.75
N ARG A 170 12.51 -18.79 20.22
CA ARG A 170 12.90 -19.33 18.91
C ARG A 170 12.76 -20.85 18.85
N ALA A 171 13.20 -21.55 19.91
CA ALA A 171 13.05 -23.00 19.98
C ALA A 171 11.57 -23.43 20.00
N GLN A 172 10.73 -22.75 20.78
CA GLN A 172 9.29 -23.02 20.83
C GLN A 172 8.60 -22.69 19.49
N LEU A 173 8.97 -21.59 18.82
CA LEU A 173 8.44 -21.24 17.50
C LEU A 173 8.80 -22.28 16.44
N LEU A 174 10.04 -22.77 16.41
CA LEU A 174 10.45 -23.86 15.50
C LEU A 174 9.64 -25.14 15.76
N HIS A 175 9.36 -25.46 17.04
CA HIS A 175 8.51 -26.59 17.40
C HIS A 175 7.05 -26.39 16.96
N LEU A 176 6.50 -25.18 17.11
CA LEU A 176 5.15 -24.84 16.64
C LEU A 176 5.02 -24.89 15.11
N LEU A 177 6.06 -24.49 14.40
CA LEU A 177 6.15 -24.62 12.94
C LEU A 177 6.24 -26.09 12.52
N TRP A 178 7.08 -26.90 13.17
CA TRP A 178 7.15 -28.35 12.96
C TRP A 178 5.78 -29.03 13.17
N SER A 179 5.11 -28.66 14.26
CA SER A 179 3.78 -29.18 14.61
C SER A 179 2.67 -28.62 13.73
N ARG A 180 2.97 -27.73 12.78
CA ARG A 180 2.03 -27.04 11.88
C ARG A 180 0.98 -26.17 12.62
N LEU A 181 1.13 -25.97 13.93
CA LEU A 181 0.24 -25.12 14.73
C LEU A 181 0.44 -23.64 14.39
N ALA A 182 1.66 -23.23 14.06
CA ALA A 182 1.89 -21.89 13.52
C ALA A 182 1.32 -21.72 12.08
N CYS A 183 1.17 -22.80 11.31
CA CYS A 183 0.47 -22.76 10.02
C CYS A 183 -1.04 -22.51 10.20
N ALA A 184 -1.63 -22.90 11.34
CA ALA A 184 -2.99 -22.50 11.69
C ALA A 184 -3.11 -20.97 11.82
N GLY A 185 -2.05 -20.27 12.23
CA GLY A 185 -1.99 -18.81 12.22
C GLY A 185 -2.11 -18.23 10.80
N LEU A 186 -1.47 -18.85 9.80
CA LEU A 186 -1.64 -18.46 8.39
C LEU A 186 -3.06 -18.71 7.89
N LEU A 187 -3.67 -19.83 8.26
CA LEU A 187 -5.06 -20.13 7.93
C LEU A 187 -6.03 -19.16 8.62
N GLN A 188 -5.76 -18.77 9.87
CA GLN A 188 -6.56 -17.78 10.59
C GLN A 188 -6.43 -16.39 9.96
N VAL A 189 -5.23 -16.00 9.51
CA VAL A 189 -5.03 -14.77 8.73
C VAL A 189 -5.80 -14.82 7.41
N THR A 190 -5.79 -15.97 6.73
CA THR A 190 -6.53 -16.18 5.48
C THR A 190 -8.04 -16.08 5.72
N ASP A 191 -8.55 -16.73 6.77
CA ASP A 191 -9.95 -16.69 7.16
C ASP A 191 -10.40 -15.26 7.50
N ARG A 192 -9.62 -14.50 8.28
CA ARG A 192 -9.89 -13.07 8.54
C ARG A 192 -9.92 -12.24 7.28
N ILE A 193 -9.03 -12.49 6.32
CA ILE A 193 -9.02 -11.79 5.02
C ILE A 193 -10.30 -12.12 4.22
N LEU A 194 -10.70 -13.38 4.21
CA LEU A 194 -11.85 -13.84 3.41
C LEU A 194 -13.20 -13.43 4.02
N THR A 195 -13.29 -13.35 5.36
CA THR A 195 -14.52 -13.02 6.09
C THR A 195 -14.66 -11.54 6.43
N ALA A 196 -13.61 -10.73 6.27
CA ALA A 196 -13.66 -9.32 6.62
C ALA A 196 -14.62 -8.52 5.73
N ASP A 197 -15.58 -7.86 6.35
CA ASP A 197 -16.44 -6.85 5.73
C ASP A 197 -15.60 -5.68 5.17
N ASP A 198 -14.57 -5.28 5.91
CA ASP A 198 -13.57 -4.29 5.50
C ASP A 198 -12.20 -4.95 5.29
N LEU A 199 -11.93 -5.30 4.04
CA LEU A 199 -10.71 -5.98 3.67
C LEU A 199 -9.44 -5.13 3.90
N ARG A 200 -9.56 -3.80 3.93
CA ARG A 200 -8.41 -2.93 4.20
C ARG A 200 -7.99 -3.02 5.67
N GLU A 201 -8.97 -3.08 6.57
CA GLU A 201 -8.73 -3.26 8.00
C GLU A 201 -8.01 -4.57 8.28
N ALA A 202 -8.46 -5.67 7.67
CA ALA A 202 -7.82 -6.98 7.79
C ALA A 202 -6.38 -7.00 7.26
N LEU A 203 -6.09 -6.24 6.20
CA LEU A 203 -4.76 -6.19 5.57
C LEU A 203 -3.78 -5.24 6.27
N SER A 204 -4.28 -4.18 6.90
CA SER A 204 -3.47 -3.16 7.58
C SER A 204 -2.45 -3.72 8.58
N PRO A 205 -2.82 -4.59 9.54
CA PRO A 205 -1.85 -5.16 10.51
C PRO A 205 -0.82 -6.09 9.87
N LEU A 206 -1.15 -6.71 8.73
CA LEU A 206 -0.27 -7.62 8.00
C LEU A 206 0.79 -6.89 7.16
N ALA A 207 0.57 -5.61 6.90
CA ALA A 207 1.50 -4.80 6.14
C ALA A 207 2.69 -4.36 7.01
N PRO A 208 3.90 -4.23 6.41
CA PRO A 208 5.06 -3.67 7.10
C PRO A 208 4.71 -2.37 7.84
N GLU A 209 5.29 -2.15 9.02
CA GLU A 209 5.00 -0.95 9.82
C GLU A 209 5.32 0.32 9.04
N GLU A 210 6.28 0.29 8.13
CA GLU A 210 6.65 1.38 7.23
C GLU A 210 5.59 1.63 6.15
N ASN A 211 4.85 0.59 5.73
CA ASN A 211 3.70 0.73 4.83
C ASN A 211 2.45 1.24 5.57
N ARG A 212 2.30 0.88 6.86
CA ARG A 212 1.29 1.43 7.78
C ARG A 212 1.59 2.88 8.15
N SER A 213 2.86 3.19 8.38
CA SER A 213 3.31 4.46 8.96
C SER A 213 3.85 5.47 7.94
N ARG A 214 4.20 5.03 6.73
CA ARG A 214 4.66 5.81 5.57
C ARG A 214 5.52 7.02 5.92
N SER A 215 6.35 6.90 6.96
CA SER A 215 7.44 7.82 7.26
C SER A 215 8.44 7.65 6.12
N GLY A 216 8.92 8.75 5.52
CA GLY A 216 9.84 8.73 4.38
C GLY A 216 11.24 8.16 4.67
N ILE A 217 11.34 7.16 5.54
CA ILE A 217 12.54 6.39 5.85
C ILE A 217 12.82 5.48 4.65
N PRO A 218 14.06 5.39 4.16
CA PRO A 218 14.40 4.52 3.03
C PRO A 218 14.33 3.05 3.47
N PRO A 219 13.54 2.18 2.81
CA PRO A 219 13.41 0.81 3.31
C PRO A 219 13.88 -0.21 2.28
N THR A 220 14.84 -1.05 2.65
CA THR A 220 15.11 -2.31 1.94
C THR A 220 14.00 -3.36 2.19
N ARG A 221 13.21 -3.23 3.28
CA ARG A 221 12.34 -4.30 3.80
C ARG A 221 10.88 -4.32 3.30
N HIS A 222 10.26 -3.18 2.99
CA HIS A 222 8.93 -3.14 2.34
C HIS A 222 8.92 -3.64 0.88
N LEU A 223 10.10 -3.66 0.21
CA LEU A 223 10.24 -4.07 -1.18
C LEU A 223 9.80 -5.52 -1.40
N ILE A 224 10.04 -6.44 -0.47
CA ILE A 224 9.69 -7.86 -0.67
C ILE A 224 8.17 -8.03 -0.72
N TRP A 225 7.45 -7.50 0.27
CA TRP A 225 5.99 -7.56 0.31
C TRP A 225 5.39 -6.85 -0.91
N ASP A 226 5.84 -5.62 -1.19
CA ASP A 226 5.38 -4.82 -2.32
C ASP A 226 5.64 -5.52 -3.67
N ASN A 227 6.82 -6.12 -3.84
CA ASN A 227 7.19 -6.82 -5.08
C ASN A 227 6.39 -8.11 -5.26
N VAL A 228 6.16 -8.86 -4.18
CA VAL A 228 5.33 -10.07 -4.23
C VAL A 228 3.91 -9.72 -4.60
N PHE A 229 3.31 -8.70 -3.96
CA PHE A 229 1.98 -8.24 -4.33
C PHE A 229 1.94 -7.73 -5.78
N LYS A 230 2.88 -6.88 -6.20
CA LYS A 230 2.97 -6.39 -7.59
C LYS A 230 3.06 -7.52 -8.61
N LYS A 231 3.82 -8.58 -8.31
CA LYS A 231 3.97 -9.77 -9.17
C LYS A 231 2.69 -10.59 -9.25
N GLN A 232 1.98 -10.74 -8.13
CA GLN A 232 0.79 -11.59 -8.01
C GLN A 232 -0.54 -10.83 -8.11
N ARG A 233 -0.50 -9.51 -8.38
CA ARG A 233 -1.67 -8.63 -8.31
C ARG A 233 -2.80 -9.11 -9.21
N SER A 234 -2.50 -9.54 -10.43
CA SER A 234 -3.49 -10.05 -11.39
C SER A 234 -4.16 -11.35 -10.96
N ALA A 235 -3.53 -12.13 -10.07
CA ALA A 235 -4.09 -13.34 -9.51
C ALA A 235 -5.00 -13.08 -8.29
N CYS A 236 -5.04 -11.85 -7.78
CA CYS A 236 -5.90 -11.46 -6.64
C CYS A 236 -7.27 -10.99 -7.14
N SER A 237 -8.32 -11.11 -6.31
CA SER A 237 -9.64 -10.55 -6.62
C SER A 237 -9.61 -9.02 -6.71
N GLU A 238 -10.52 -8.41 -7.46
CA GLU A 238 -10.60 -6.93 -7.59
C GLU A 238 -10.75 -6.24 -6.22
N ARG A 239 -11.61 -6.79 -5.36
CA ARG A 239 -11.79 -6.32 -3.97
C ARG A 239 -10.46 -6.31 -3.20
N PHE A 240 -9.67 -7.37 -3.31
CA PHE A 240 -8.36 -7.47 -2.67
C PHE A 240 -7.35 -6.50 -3.27
N GLN A 241 -7.33 -6.38 -4.60
CA GLN A 241 -6.45 -5.44 -5.30
C GLN A 241 -6.70 -4.01 -4.83
N LEU A 242 -7.96 -3.56 -4.78
CA LEU A 242 -8.33 -2.21 -4.35
C LEU A 242 -7.94 -1.94 -2.89
N ALA A 243 -8.17 -2.90 -1.99
CA ALA A 243 -7.79 -2.78 -0.58
C ALA A 243 -6.26 -2.74 -0.41
N ALA A 244 -5.53 -3.67 -1.02
CA ALA A 244 -4.08 -3.78 -0.91
C ALA A 244 -3.35 -2.59 -1.57
N ASP A 245 -3.83 -2.08 -2.70
CA ASP A 245 -3.27 -0.91 -3.39
C ASP A 245 -3.34 0.37 -2.53
N THR A 246 -4.19 0.40 -1.50
CA THR A 246 -4.23 1.56 -0.59
C THR A 246 -3.13 1.52 0.44
N ILE A 247 -2.65 0.32 0.75
CA ILE A 247 -1.56 0.03 1.70
C ILE A 247 -0.22 0.02 0.96
N VAL A 248 -0.24 -0.30 -0.33
CA VAL A 248 0.95 -0.54 -1.16
C VAL A 248 0.98 0.43 -2.32
N PRO A 249 2.07 1.17 -2.55
CA PRO A 249 2.17 2.04 -3.72
C PRO A 249 2.28 1.20 -5.00
N THR A 250 1.15 0.81 -5.58
CA THR A 250 1.07 0.24 -6.93
C THR A 250 0.73 1.36 -7.91
N PHE A 251 1.61 1.53 -8.89
CA PHE A 251 1.46 2.56 -9.91
C PHE A 251 1.56 1.93 -11.28
N ARG A 252 0.60 2.24 -12.16
CA ARG A 252 0.74 2.10 -13.61
C ARG A 252 1.45 3.32 -14.17
N ARG A 253 2.26 3.13 -15.22
CA ARG A 253 2.89 4.22 -15.97
C ARG A 253 2.17 4.41 -17.30
N THR A 254 1.84 5.65 -17.64
CA THR A 254 1.32 6.01 -18.97
C THR A 254 2.49 6.11 -19.97
N GLY A 255 3.12 5.00 -20.34
CA GLY A 255 4.23 4.95 -21.30
C GLY A 255 5.62 5.27 -20.73
N LYS A 256 6.64 5.29 -21.60
CA LYS A 256 8.03 5.66 -21.23
C LYS A 256 8.07 7.14 -20.81
N GLY A 257 8.31 7.39 -19.53
CA GLY A 257 8.36 8.75 -18.95
C GLY A 257 7.02 9.29 -18.44
N GLY A 258 5.93 8.53 -18.56
CA GLY A 258 4.59 8.97 -18.16
C GLY A 258 4.36 9.10 -16.66
N LEU A 259 3.25 9.77 -16.31
CA LEU A 259 2.77 9.94 -14.94
C LEU A 259 2.58 8.57 -14.28
N ARG A 260 3.02 8.47 -13.01
CA ARG A 260 2.68 7.34 -12.14
C ARG A 260 1.24 7.51 -11.70
N LEU A 261 0.34 6.72 -12.26
CA LEU A 261 -1.05 6.67 -11.85
C LEU A 261 -1.23 5.50 -10.89
N PRO A 262 -1.96 5.66 -9.77
CA PRO A 262 -2.36 4.56 -8.92
C PRO A 262 -3.03 3.47 -9.75
N SER A 263 -2.75 2.21 -9.44
CA SER A 263 -3.43 1.08 -10.09
C SER A 263 -4.90 0.98 -9.69
N THR A 264 -5.29 1.56 -8.55
CA THR A 264 -6.68 1.78 -8.19
C THR A 264 -7.29 2.73 -9.22
N GLY A 265 -8.30 2.27 -9.97
CA GLY A 265 -9.05 3.05 -10.97
C GLY A 265 -9.86 4.21 -10.40
N VAL A 266 -9.33 4.97 -9.44
CA VAL A 266 -9.89 6.25 -9.02
C VAL A 266 -9.75 7.18 -10.22
N GLY A 267 -10.84 7.39 -10.95
CA GLY A 267 -10.88 8.28 -12.13
C GLY A 267 -10.54 9.75 -11.81
N LEU A 268 -10.31 10.08 -10.53
CA LEU A 268 -9.94 11.41 -10.08
C LEU A 268 -8.50 11.71 -10.49
N ARG A 269 -8.36 12.52 -11.51
CA ARG A 269 -7.06 13.05 -11.95
C ARG A 269 -6.53 14.07 -10.95
N PRO A 270 -5.21 14.14 -10.71
CA PRO A 270 -4.66 15.09 -9.74
C PRO A 270 -4.93 16.55 -10.14
N GLU A 271 -5.02 16.83 -11.45
CA GLU A 271 -5.37 18.15 -11.99
C GLU A 271 -6.77 18.63 -11.54
N ASN A 272 -7.67 17.70 -11.25
CA ASN A 272 -9.05 17.97 -10.84
C ASN A 272 -9.19 18.21 -9.32
N ILE A 273 -8.09 18.20 -8.59
CA ILE A 273 -8.09 18.39 -7.14
C ILE A 273 -7.77 19.86 -6.82
N PRO A 274 -8.65 20.57 -6.10
CA PRO A 274 -8.40 21.95 -5.68
C PRO A 274 -7.27 21.98 -4.63
N ALA A 275 -6.49 23.06 -4.59
CA ALA A 275 -5.43 23.21 -3.59
C ALA A 275 -5.99 23.41 -2.17
N CYS A 276 -7.24 23.89 -2.06
CA CYS A 276 -8.00 23.96 -0.83
C CYS A 276 -9.43 23.46 -1.12
N LEU A 277 -9.82 22.31 -0.55
CA LEU A 277 -11.16 21.75 -0.78
C LEU A 277 -12.27 22.76 -0.46
N PRO A 278 -13.41 22.79 -1.17
CA PRO A 278 -14.52 23.67 -0.82
C PRO A 278 -14.98 23.48 0.63
N GLN A 279 -15.34 24.58 1.31
CA GLN A 279 -15.70 24.55 2.73
C GLN A 279 -16.86 23.58 3.01
N ALA A 280 -17.94 23.65 2.23
CA ALA A 280 -19.11 22.80 2.40
C ALA A 280 -18.78 21.30 2.23
N LEU A 281 -17.83 20.95 1.36
CA LEU A 281 -17.41 19.58 1.14
C LEU A 281 -16.60 19.04 2.33
N ALA A 282 -15.73 19.89 2.90
CA ALA A 282 -14.97 19.54 4.10
C ALA A 282 -15.85 19.47 5.35
N ASP A 283 -16.85 20.35 5.49
CA ASP A 283 -17.76 20.33 6.64
C ASP A 283 -18.62 19.05 6.67
N ARG A 284 -19.04 18.56 5.50
CA ARG A 284 -19.77 17.28 5.38
C ARG A 284 -18.95 16.06 5.77
N HIS A 285 -17.72 15.96 5.27
CA HIS A 285 -16.94 14.70 5.35
C HIS A 285 -15.83 14.71 6.38
N LEU A 286 -15.31 15.88 6.76
CA LEU A 286 -14.18 16.04 7.68
C LEU A 286 -14.62 16.69 9.00
N GLY A 287 -15.92 16.60 9.33
CA GLY A 287 -16.50 17.12 10.56
C GLY A 287 -15.91 16.50 11.82
N PHE A 288 -15.56 15.20 11.77
CA PHE A 288 -14.96 14.46 12.88
C PHE A 288 -13.58 14.99 13.31
N LEU A 289 -12.93 15.81 12.49
CA LEU A 289 -11.68 16.51 12.81
C LEU A 289 -11.95 17.94 13.35
N SER A 290 -13.02 18.12 14.13
CA SER A 290 -13.55 19.42 14.58
C SER A 290 -12.52 20.29 15.33
N ASP A 291 -11.64 19.64 16.08
CA ASP A 291 -10.50 20.19 16.81
C ASP A 291 -9.45 20.88 15.93
N THR A 292 -9.45 20.59 14.62
CA THR A 292 -8.46 21.09 13.68
C THR A 292 -9.01 22.32 12.97
N THR A 293 -8.17 23.34 12.77
CA THR A 293 -8.62 24.55 12.06
C THR A 293 -9.18 24.20 10.66
N PRO A 294 -10.33 24.75 10.23
CA PRO A 294 -10.96 24.38 8.96
C PRO A 294 -10.03 24.48 7.74
N LYS A 295 -9.20 25.53 7.72
CA LYS A 295 -8.19 25.74 6.67
C LYS A 295 -7.21 24.56 6.57
N MET A 296 -6.75 24.05 7.70
CA MET A 296 -5.78 22.96 7.74
C MET A 296 -6.37 21.62 7.32
N ARG A 297 -7.61 21.31 7.73
CA ARG A 297 -8.30 20.07 7.30
C ARG A 297 -8.44 20.02 5.79
N ARG A 298 -8.94 21.11 5.20
CA ARG A 298 -9.16 21.26 3.76
C ARG A 298 -7.87 21.11 2.96
N ARG A 299 -6.78 21.73 3.44
CA ARG A 299 -5.45 21.62 2.83
C ARG A 299 -4.92 20.19 2.90
N ALA A 300 -4.94 19.60 4.10
CA ALA A 300 -4.39 18.29 4.31
C ALA A 300 -5.13 17.26 3.44
N ALA A 301 -6.46 17.27 3.46
CA ALA A 301 -7.26 16.39 2.62
C ALA A 301 -6.97 16.58 1.11
N ALA A 302 -6.81 17.81 0.61
CA ALA A 302 -6.36 18.03 -0.77
C ALA A 302 -5.00 17.38 -1.09
N VAL A 303 -4.02 17.52 -0.19
CA VAL A 303 -2.70 16.87 -0.33
C VAL A 303 -2.83 15.35 -0.33
N PHE A 304 -3.67 14.78 0.54
CA PHE A 304 -3.94 13.34 0.58
C PHE A 304 -4.63 12.83 -0.69
N LEU A 305 -5.59 13.58 -1.24
CA LEU A 305 -6.23 13.25 -2.52
C LEU A 305 -5.24 13.29 -3.68
N VAL A 306 -4.37 14.30 -3.77
CA VAL A 306 -3.33 14.35 -4.82
C VAL A 306 -2.34 13.20 -4.67
N ARG A 307 -1.94 12.90 -3.44
CA ARG A 307 -1.11 11.74 -3.15
C ARG A 307 -1.81 10.45 -3.60
N ARG A 308 -3.11 10.33 -3.36
CA ARG A 308 -3.91 9.20 -3.80
C ARG A 308 -4.05 9.14 -5.31
N ALA A 309 -4.08 10.26 -6.03
CA ALA A 309 -4.25 10.32 -7.48
C ALA A 309 -2.94 10.23 -8.29
N ARG A 310 -1.79 10.58 -7.69
CA ARG A 310 -0.48 10.67 -8.39
C ARG A 310 0.62 9.83 -7.74
N GLY A 311 0.41 9.36 -6.51
CA GLY A 311 1.44 8.71 -5.73
C GLY A 311 2.54 9.63 -5.20
N GLY A 312 3.57 9.01 -4.65
CA GLY A 312 4.72 9.71 -4.06
C GLY A 312 4.52 10.11 -2.60
N GLY A 313 5.44 10.97 -2.11
CA GLY A 313 5.37 11.53 -0.76
C GLY A 313 4.39 12.69 -0.65
N LEU A 314 3.99 13.02 0.58
CA LEU A 314 3.12 14.18 0.87
C LEU A 314 3.76 15.49 0.36
N ASP A 315 5.08 15.59 0.41
CA ASP A 315 5.85 16.76 -0.04
C ASP A 315 5.68 17.00 -1.55
N LYS A 316 5.73 15.93 -2.35
CA LYS A 316 5.51 16.01 -3.81
C LYS A 316 4.06 16.35 -4.15
N ALA A 317 3.10 15.80 -3.39
CA ALA A 317 1.69 16.12 -3.56
C ALA A 317 1.38 17.58 -3.18
N ALA A 318 2.00 18.08 -2.12
CA ALA A 318 1.90 19.48 -1.71
C ALA A 318 2.55 20.42 -2.74
N GLN A 319 3.75 20.09 -3.22
CA GLN A 319 4.42 20.86 -4.26
C GLN A 319 3.55 20.98 -5.53
N PHE A 320 2.88 19.89 -5.93
CA PHE A 320 1.94 19.90 -7.06
C PHE A 320 0.75 20.86 -6.86
N LEU A 321 0.28 21.01 -5.62
CA LEU A 321 -0.77 21.97 -5.28
C LEU A 321 -0.25 23.41 -5.13
N GLY A 322 1.05 23.65 -5.32
CA GLY A 322 1.69 24.96 -5.07
C GLY A 322 1.89 25.27 -3.59
N ILE A 323 1.81 24.25 -2.72
CA ILE A 323 2.03 24.38 -1.28
C ILE A 323 3.53 24.21 -1.03
N ASN A 324 4.21 25.29 -0.61
CA ASN A 324 5.66 25.28 -0.40
C ASN A 324 6.06 24.38 0.81
N PRO A 325 6.83 23.29 0.59
CA PRO A 325 7.27 22.39 1.66
C PRO A 325 8.38 22.96 2.55
N GLU A 326 9.20 23.89 2.06
CA GLU A 326 10.38 24.43 2.77
C GLU A 326 10.00 25.41 3.91
N ASN A 327 8.83 26.07 3.79
CA ASN A 327 8.38 27.09 4.75
C ASN A 327 7.59 26.54 5.96
N LYS A 328 7.94 25.34 6.48
CA LYS A 328 7.35 24.67 7.66
C LYS A 328 5.83 24.35 7.63
N ARG A 329 5.07 24.81 6.62
CA ARG A 329 3.59 24.66 6.56
C ARG A 329 3.11 23.25 6.21
N LEU A 330 3.99 22.40 5.68
CA LEU A 330 3.73 20.97 5.46
C LEU A 330 3.80 20.14 6.75
N GLY A 331 4.53 20.61 7.77
CA GLY A 331 4.69 19.90 9.04
C GLY A 331 3.35 19.56 9.69
N TYR A 332 2.30 20.35 9.43
CA TYR A 332 0.96 20.04 9.90
C TYR A 332 0.32 18.83 9.25
N THR A 333 0.50 18.61 7.94
CA THR A 333 -0.03 17.40 7.27
C THR A 333 0.59 16.14 7.86
N GLN A 334 1.87 16.21 8.25
CA GLN A 334 2.57 15.15 8.95
C GLN A 334 2.06 14.98 10.40
N LEU A 335 1.77 16.08 11.11
CA LEU A 335 1.14 16.05 12.44
C LEU A 335 -0.27 15.46 12.41
N LEU A 336 -1.10 15.84 11.43
CA LEU A 336 -2.43 15.26 11.24
C LEU A 336 -2.34 13.76 10.97
N ASN A 337 -1.42 13.34 10.10
CA ASN A 337 -1.18 11.92 9.84
C ASN A 337 -0.77 11.15 11.11
N ARG A 338 0.08 11.74 11.95
CA ARG A 338 0.45 11.16 13.26
C ARG A 338 -0.79 11.06 14.17
N ARG A 339 -1.59 12.12 14.23
CA ARG A 339 -2.80 12.19 15.07
C ARG A 339 -3.87 11.18 14.65
N LEU A 340 -4.13 11.04 13.36
CA LEU A 340 -5.11 10.09 12.83
C LEU A 340 -4.81 8.66 13.30
N ARG A 341 -3.53 8.34 13.53
CA ARG A 341 -3.10 7.04 14.08
C ARG A 341 -3.30 6.95 15.57
N THR A 342 -2.84 7.95 16.33
CA THR A 342 -2.95 7.94 17.79
C THR A 342 -4.39 7.96 18.27
N SER A 343 -5.29 8.54 17.48
CA SER A 343 -6.74 8.61 17.78
C SER A 343 -7.57 7.47 17.19
N GLY A 344 -6.99 6.59 16.36
CA GLY A 344 -7.75 5.52 15.67
C GLY A 344 -8.68 5.99 14.55
N THR A 345 -8.74 7.29 14.24
CA THR A 345 -9.64 7.89 13.22
C THR A 345 -9.11 7.80 11.78
N ALA A 346 -8.02 7.06 11.55
CA ALA A 346 -7.45 6.87 10.21
C ALA A 346 -8.44 6.24 9.23
N ARG A 347 -9.33 5.37 9.72
CA ARG A 347 -10.40 4.74 8.91
C ARG A 347 -11.42 5.78 8.45
N ASP A 348 -11.95 6.58 9.38
CA ASP A 348 -12.94 7.62 9.11
C ASP A 348 -12.39 8.64 8.10
N PHE A 349 -11.10 8.96 8.21
CA PHE A 349 -10.43 9.84 7.26
C PHE A 349 -10.33 9.25 5.85
N GLU A 350 -9.96 7.98 5.72
CA GLU A 350 -9.91 7.33 4.40
C GLU A 350 -11.31 7.23 3.77
N GLN A 351 -12.34 6.88 4.55
CA GLN A 351 -13.74 6.87 4.09
C GLN A 351 -14.21 8.27 3.68
N ALA A 352 -13.84 9.31 4.43
CA ALA A 352 -14.12 10.69 4.06
C ALA A 352 -13.44 11.07 2.73
N LEU A 353 -12.20 10.62 2.49
CA LEU A 353 -11.51 10.85 1.21
C LEU A 353 -12.19 10.09 0.06
N ASP A 354 -12.72 8.88 0.29
CA ASP A 354 -13.53 8.14 -0.68
C ASP A 354 -14.81 8.91 -1.05
N ALA A 355 -15.55 9.37 -0.06
CA ALA A 355 -16.79 10.15 -0.25
C ALA A 355 -16.52 11.49 -0.97
N ILE A 356 -15.46 12.20 -0.57
CA ILE A 356 -15.02 13.42 -1.26
C ILE A 356 -14.65 13.13 -2.72
N THR A 357 -13.98 12.00 -2.98
CA THR A 357 -13.60 11.61 -4.34
C THR A 357 -14.84 11.34 -5.20
N ALA A 358 -15.83 10.62 -4.67
CA ALA A 358 -17.09 10.36 -5.36
C ALA A 358 -17.83 11.67 -5.70
N GLU A 359 -17.91 12.61 -4.76
CA GLU A 359 -18.53 13.91 -5.01
C GLU A 359 -17.77 14.76 -6.05
N LEU A 360 -16.43 14.76 -6.02
CA LEU A 360 -15.62 15.46 -7.02
C LEU A 360 -15.80 14.87 -8.42
N LEU A 361 -15.99 13.54 -8.53
CA LEU A 361 -16.24 12.86 -9.80
C LEU A 361 -17.67 13.09 -10.33
N ALA A 362 -18.65 13.20 -9.44
CA ALA A 362 -20.03 13.55 -9.80
C ALA A 362 -20.19 15.03 -10.21
N GLY A 363 -19.27 15.90 -9.78
CA GLY A 363 -19.24 17.31 -10.11
C GLY A 363 -18.66 17.62 -11.50
N PRO A 364 -18.66 18.90 -11.90
CA PRO A 364 -18.05 19.32 -13.16
C PRO A 364 -16.53 19.08 -13.14
N ALA A 365 -15.99 18.50 -14.21
CA ALA A 365 -14.55 18.35 -14.40
C ALA A 365 -13.87 19.73 -14.52
N ILE A 366 -13.24 20.15 -13.44
CA ILE A 366 -12.50 21.42 -13.36
C ILE A 366 -11.01 21.10 -13.27
N ASP A 367 -10.23 21.60 -14.23
CA ASP A 367 -8.77 21.56 -14.15
C ASP A 367 -8.25 22.72 -13.28
N TYR A 368 -8.00 22.42 -12.01
CA TYR A 368 -7.48 23.40 -11.05
C TYR A 368 -6.00 23.69 -11.25
N GLN A 369 -5.22 22.75 -11.80
CA GLN A 369 -3.81 22.99 -12.11
C GLN A 369 -3.70 24.05 -13.20
N ARG A 370 -4.40 23.87 -14.33
CA ARG A 370 -4.40 24.82 -15.44
C ARG A 370 -4.87 26.21 -15.02
N ARG A 371 -5.87 26.30 -14.12
CA ARG A 371 -6.29 27.59 -13.54
C ARG A 371 -5.20 28.27 -12.73
N ARG A 372 -4.43 27.52 -11.93
CA ARG A 372 -3.30 28.08 -11.15
C ARG A 372 -2.19 28.56 -12.08
N GLU A 373 -1.85 27.78 -13.09
CA GLU A 373 -0.83 28.10 -14.08
C GLU A 373 -1.21 29.34 -14.92
N ALA A 374 -2.43 29.37 -15.46
CA ALA A 374 -2.93 30.49 -16.25
C ALA A 374 -2.99 31.81 -15.47
N LEU A 375 -3.11 31.74 -14.14
CA LEU A 375 -3.18 32.90 -13.26
C LEU A 375 -1.89 33.13 -12.46
N ALA A 376 -0.79 32.43 -12.79
CA ALA A 376 0.47 32.51 -12.02
C ALA A 376 1.08 33.92 -12.00
N THR A 377 0.88 34.70 -13.06
CA THR A 377 1.34 36.09 -13.19
C THR A 377 0.20 37.09 -13.29
N TRP A 378 -1.05 36.63 -13.12
CA TRP A 378 -2.22 37.47 -13.34
C TRP A 378 -2.45 38.43 -12.16
N THR A 379 -2.71 39.69 -12.48
CA THR A 379 -3.27 40.68 -11.56
C THR A 379 -4.41 41.41 -12.26
N LEU A 380 -5.34 41.97 -11.50
CA LEU A 380 -6.47 42.72 -12.03
C LEU A 380 -5.97 44.02 -12.66
N GLU A 381 -6.15 44.22 -13.97
CA GLU A 381 -5.65 45.44 -14.64
C GLU A 381 -6.16 46.75 -13.98
N PRO A 382 -5.35 47.83 -13.95
CA PRO A 382 -5.73 49.11 -13.36
C PRO A 382 -7.05 49.68 -13.89
N GLU A 383 -7.34 49.58 -15.19
CA GLU A 383 -8.61 50.10 -15.73
C GLU A 383 -9.82 49.31 -15.22
N ASN A 384 -9.69 47.98 -15.14
CA ASN A 384 -10.74 47.13 -14.58
C ASN A 384 -10.98 47.41 -13.10
N TRP A 385 -9.91 47.73 -12.36
CA TRP A 385 -10.01 48.14 -10.97
C TRP A 385 -10.77 49.46 -10.82
N GLN A 386 -10.45 50.48 -11.63
CA GLN A 386 -11.17 51.76 -11.61
C GLN A 386 -12.65 51.56 -11.95
N HIS A 387 -12.95 50.74 -12.94
CA HIS A 387 -14.33 50.39 -13.28
C HIS A 387 -15.06 49.59 -12.20
N MET A 388 -14.34 48.85 -11.34
CA MET A 388 -14.94 48.23 -10.15
C MET A 388 -15.28 49.29 -9.10
N LEU A 389 -14.43 50.30 -8.93
CA LEU A 389 -14.62 51.36 -7.95
C LEU A 389 -15.81 52.27 -8.31
N THR A 390 -16.03 52.58 -9.59
CA THR A 390 -17.18 53.40 -10.04
C THR A 390 -18.54 52.78 -9.75
N ARG A 391 -18.59 51.47 -9.46
CA ARG A 391 -19.81 50.74 -9.09
C ARG A 391 -19.97 50.54 -7.59
N LEU A 392 -19.01 50.99 -6.79
CA LEU A 392 -19.16 50.97 -5.35
C LEU A 392 -20.00 52.17 -4.92
N PRO A 393 -20.94 51.98 -3.98
CA PRO A 393 -21.57 53.12 -3.31
C PRO A 393 -20.50 53.95 -2.59
N ASP A 394 -20.74 55.26 -2.46
CA ASP A 394 -19.86 56.18 -1.74
C ASP A 394 -19.79 55.78 -0.26
N LEU A 395 -18.80 54.94 0.06
CA LEU A 395 -18.59 54.38 1.39
C LEU A 395 -17.16 54.72 1.83
N THR A 396 -17.05 55.56 2.86
CA THR A 396 -15.76 55.90 3.46
C THR A 396 -15.22 54.74 4.30
N SER A 397 -13.98 54.33 4.05
CA SER A 397 -13.26 53.36 4.89
C SER A 397 -12.51 54.09 6.01
N HIS A 398 -12.82 53.82 7.28
CA HIS A 398 -12.20 54.47 8.44
C HIS A 398 -10.77 54.01 8.80
N ARG A 399 -10.11 53.20 7.94
CA ARG A 399 -8.77 52.64 8.22
C ARG A 399 -7.68 53.31 7.38
N LYS A 400 -6.47 53.42 7.95
CA LYS A 400 -5.25 54.00 7.37
C LYS A 400 -5.11 53.63 5.87
N PRO A 401 -4.82 54.59 4.96
CA PRO A 401 -4.95 54.39 3.53
C PRO A 401 -3.90 53.40 3.03
N LEU A 402 -4.33 52.16 2.74
CA LEU A 402 -3.64 51.34 1.75
C LEU A 402 -3.76 52.06 0.40
N SER A 403 -2.68 52.12 -0.36
CA SER A 403 -2.77 52.66 -1.72
C SER A 403 -3.77 51.86 -2.55
N ASP A 404 -4.39 52.52 -3.52
CA ASP A 404 -5.34 51.89 -4.44
C ASP A 404 -4.75 50.66 -5.12
N ASP A 405 -3.48 50.74 -5.49
CA ASP A 405 -2.77 49.62 -6.10
C ASP A 405 -2.60 48.43 -5.14
N ARG A 406 -2.29 48.68 -3.86
CA ARG A 406 -2.22 47.60 -2.85
C ARG A 406 -3.57 46.93 -2.63
N ARG A 407 -4.67 47.71 -2.66
CA ARG A 407 -6.04 47.18 -2.62
C ARG A 407 -6.37 46.35 -3.86
N ARG A 408 -6.06 46.86 -5.06
CA ARG A 408 -6.20 46.15 -6.34
C ARG A 408 -5.48 44.81 -6.32
N LEU A 409 -4.21 44.80 -5.90
CA LEU A 409 -3.40 43.58 -5.81
C LEU A 409 -4.00 42.59 -4.81
N ALA A 410 -4.43 43.05 -3.63
CA ALA A 410 -5.06 42.18 -2.63
C ALA A 410 -6.40 41.59 -3.13
N VAL A 411 -7.20 42.36 -3.86
CA VAL A 411 -8.42 41.87 -4.52
C VAL A 411 -8.10 40.91 -5.67
N SER A 412 -7.01 41.13 -6.39
CA SER A 412 -6.52 40.18 -7.40
C SER A 412 -6.21 38.83 -6.77
N ALA A 413 -5.51 38.82 -5.63
CA ALA A 413 -5.28 37.59 -4.86
C ALA A 413 -6.59 36.97 -4.37
N TYR A 414 -7.59 37.77 -3.96
CA TYR A 414 -8.91 37.27 -3.57
C TYR A 414 -9.62 36.56 -4.73
N ILE A 415 -9.66 37.18 -5.91
CA ILE A 415 -10.23 36.59 -7.12
C ILE A 415 -9.48 35.30 -7.48
N TRP A 416 -8.15 35.31 -7.43
CA TRP A 416 -7.34 34.12 -7.65
C TRP A 416 -7.79 32.95 -6.76
N THR A 417 -7.94 33.17 -5.45
CA THR A 417 -8.35 32.09 -4.52
C THR A 417 -9.71 31.49 -4.86
N ARG A 418 -10.65 32.31 -5.35
CA ARG A 418 -12.00 31.88 -5.73
C ARG A 418 -12.02 31.12 -7.04
N VAL A 419 -11.15 31.48 -7.99
CA VAL A 419 -11.07 30.82 -9.30
C VAL A 419 -10.32 29.50 -9.20
N THR A 420 -9.23 29.46 -8.44
CA THR A 420 -8.36 28.28 -8.32
C THR A 420 -8.75 27.34 -7.18
N GLU A 421 -9.74 27.72 -6.36
CA GLU A 421 -10.02 27.07 -5.06
C GLU A 421 -8.71 26.87 -4.27
N GLY A 422 -7.87 27.91 -4.27
CA GLY A 422 -6.56 27.96 -3.62
C GLY A 422 -6.59 28.72 -2.31
N GLU A 423 -5.53 28.62 -1.52
CA GLU A 423 -5.43 29.41 -0.28
C GLU A 423 -4.91 30.82 -0.55
N PRO A 424 -5.38 31.82 0.23
CA PRO A 424 -4.87 33.19 0.15
C PRO A 424 -3.36 33.26 0.23
N ASP A 425 -2.77 32.39 1.05
CA ASP A 425 -1.33 32.34 1.30
C ASP A 425 -0.49 31.99 0.08
N PHE A 426 -1.06 31.22 -0.86
CA PHE A 426 -0.38 30.74 -2.07
C PHE A 426 -0.76 31.56 -3.32
N ALA A 427 -1.59 32.60 -3.16
CA ALA A 427 -1.85 33.52 -4.25
C ALA A 427 -0.53 34.17 -4.71
N PRO A 428 -0.32 34.32 -6.03
CA PRO A 428 0.94 34.76 -6.59
C PRO A 428 1.32 36.15 -6.06
N CYS A 429 2.59 36.30 -5.71
CA CYS A 429 3.16 37.60 -5.36
C CYS A 429 3.42 38.38 -6.66
N PRO A 430 3.01 39.65 -6.76
CA PRO A 430 3.26 40.46 -7.95
C PRO A 430 4.75 40.53 -8.30
N GLN A 431 5.09 40.47 -9.59
CA GLN A 431 6.47 40.32 -10.07
C GLN A 431 7.40 41.45 -9.60
N HIS A 432 6.89 42.68 -9.47
CA HIS A 432 7.68 43.82 -8.99
C HIS A 432 7.87 43.82 -7.45
N ILE A 433 7.09 43.05 -6.70
CA ILE A 433 7.22 42.88 -5.24
C ILE A 433 8.05 41.64 -4.91
N ALA A 434 7.93 40.59 -5.72
CA ALA A 434 8.47 39.26 -5.43
C ALA A 434 9.98 39.26 -5.11
N PRO A 435 10.87 39.98 -5.81
CA PRO A 435 12.32 39.93 -5.54
C PRO A 435 12.74 40.49 -4.18
N ASN A 436 11.98 41.42 -3.60
CA ASN A 436 12.37 42.13 -2.37
C ASN A 436 11.70 41.53 -1.12
N PRO A 437 12.45 40.94 -0.17
CA PRO A 437 11.89 40.31 1.04
C PRO A 437 11.09 41.27 1.93
N ALA A 438 11.52 42.53 2.07
CA ALA A 438 10.83 43.53 2.88
C ALA A 438 9.47 43.91 2.27
N LEU A 439 9.43 44.15 0.95
CA LEU A 439 8.18 44.41 0.24
C LEU A 439 7.24 43.19 0.26
N ARG A 440 7.79 41.98 0.22
CA ARG A 440 7.03 40.72 0.33
C ARG A 440 6.40 40.55 1.70
N ALA A 441 7.08 40.93 2.78
CA ALA A 441 6.54 40.89 4.13
C ALA A 441 5.38 41.89 4.31
N VAL A 442 5.55 43.12 3.79
CA VAL A 442 4.48 44.14 3.79
C VAL A 442 3.28 43.65 2.98
N TRP A 443 3.49 43.18 1.76
CA TRP A 443 2.45 42.60 0.91
C TRP A 443 1.68 41.48 1.60
N THR A 444 2.38 40.57 2.28
CA THR A 444 1.76 39.45 2.99
C THR A 444 0.79 39.96 4.05
N ARG A 445 1.24 40.89 4.91
CA ARG A 445 0.43 41.51 5.97
C ARG A 445 -0.78 42.26 5.42
N GLU A 446 -0.59 43.10 4.40
CA GLU A 446 -1.64 43.90 3.80
C GLU A 446 -2.71 43.04 3.10
N ARG A 447 -2.28 42.02 2.36
CA ARG A 447 -3.18 41.02 1.78
C ARG A 447 -3.98 40.33 2.86
N HIS A 448 -3.36 39.90 3.97
CA HIS A 448 -4.09 39.28 5.09
C HIS A 448 -5.15 40.20 5.68
N ASN A 449 -4.83 41.48 5.87
CA ASN A 449 -5.78 42.48 6.37
C ASN A 449 -6.97 42.66 5.43
N VAL A 450 -6.72 42.84 4.13
CA VAL A 450 -7.80 43.00 3.13
C VAL A 450 -8.66 41.74 3.06
N PHE A 451 -8.07 40.55 3.11
CA PHE A 451 -8.82 39.29 3.15
C PHE A 451 -9.68 39.17 4.40
N HIS A 452 -9.19 39.62 5.56
CA HIS A 452 -9.97 39.66 6.79
C HIS A 452 -11.17 40.59 6.62
N TRP A 453 -10.99 41.81 6.09
CA TRP A 453 -12.10 42.76 5.86
C TRP A 453 -13.12 42.28 4.83
N LEU A 454 -12.67 41.61 3.76
CA LEU A 454 -13.57 40.96 2.80
C LEU A 454 -14.36 39.79 3.42
N ARG A 455 -13.92 39.24 4.56
CA ARG A 455 -14.63 38.19 5.29
C ARG A 455 -15.57 38.76 6.35
N THR A 456 -15.18 39.82 7.06
CA THR A 456 -15.95 40.50 8.11
C THR A 456 -16.76 41.67 7.56
N THR A 457 -17.66 41.36 6.62
CA THR A 457 -18.43 42.37 5.87
C THR A 457 -19.40 43.18 6.74
N ASP A 458 -19.84 42.61 7.85
CA ASP A 458 -20.86 43.21 8.75
C ASP A 458 -20.31 44.43 9.50
N HIS A 459 -18.99 44.58 9.57
CA HIS A 459 -18.30 45.71 10.20
C HIS A 459 -17.51 46.57 9.21
N GLN A 460 -17.63 46.29 7.90
CA GLN A 460 -16.86 46.92 6.82
C GLN A 460 -17.70 47.01 5.52
N PRO A 461 -18.67 47.94 5.44
CA PRO A 461 -19.61 48.02 4.32
C PRO A 461 -18.91 48.24 2.96
N TYR A 462 -17.83 49.02 2.92
CA TYR A 462 -17.00 49.21 1.71
C TYR A 462 -16.44 47.88 1.18
N TYR A 463 -15.85 47.07 2.06
CA TYR A 463 -15.32 45.77 1.67
C TYR A 463 -16.43 44.74 1.40
N GLY A 464 -17.61 44.89 2.00
CA GLY A 464 -18.82 44.13 1.64
C GLY A 464 -19.30 44.39 0.22
N ALA A 465 -19.36 45.66 -0.19
CA ALA A 465 -19.69 46.05 -1.56
C ALA A 465 -18.62 45.56 -2.55
N LEU A 466 -17.33 45.72 -2.20
CA LEU A 466 -16.19 45.26 -3.00
C LEU A 466 -16.17 43.74 -3.18
N LYS A 467 -16.52 42.97 -2.15
CA LYS A 467 -16.68 41.53 -2.24
C LYS A 467 -17.79 41.13 -3.21
N THR A 468 -18.86 41.91 -3.24
CA THR A 468 -20.03 41.66 -4.10
C THR A 468 -19.70 41.94 -5.57
N THR A 469 -19.00 43.04 -5.87
CA THR A 469 -18.53 43.33 -7.23
C THR A 469 -17.44 42.35 -7.70
N ALA A 470 -16.66 41.78 -6.78
CA ALA A 470 -15.69 40.72 -7.07
C ALA A 470 -16.30 39.30 -7.17
N ARG A 471 -17.62 39.13 -6.93
CA ARG A 471 -18.28 37.82 -7.07
C ARG A 471 -18.54 37.49 -8.55
N ARG A 472 -18.40 36.21 -8.89
CA ARG A 472 -18.84 35.61 -10.16
C ARG A 472 -20.35 35.85 -10.32
N PRO A 473 -20.86 36.35 -11.46
CA PRO A 473 -22.30 36.43 -11.65
C PRO A 473 -22.89 35.01 -11.65
N ARG A 474 -23.96 34.78 -10.87
CA ARG A 474 -24.86 33.65 -11.08
C ARG A 474 -25.54 33.89 -12.43
N ARG A 475 -25.45 32.96 -13.37
CA ARG A 475 -26.37 32.96 -14.53
C ARG A 475 -27.78 32.78 -13.98
N ALA A 476 -28.61 33.82 -14.04
CA ALA A 476 -30.05 33.66 -14.04
C ALA A 476 -30.48 33.23 -15.46
N PRO A 477 -31.42 32.29 -15.62
CA PRO A 477 -31.93 31.93 -16.93
C PRO A 477 -32.90 33.02 -17.40
N GLY A 478 -32.62 33.61 -18.56
CA GLY A 478 -33.56 34.46 -19.29
C GLY A 478 -33.52 35.95 -18.94
N GLN A 479 -32.48 36.66 -19.38
CA GLN A 479 -32.64 38.04 -19.87
C GLN A 479 -31.44 38.42 -20.73
N GLY A 480 -31.73 38.85 -21.94
CA GLY A 480 -30.75 39.41 -22.87
C GLY A 480 -30.28 40.79 -22.41
N ASP A 481 -29.03 41.04 -22.77
CA ASP A 481 -28.34 42.32 -22.81
C ASP A 481 -27.58 42.91 -21.60
N ARG A 482 -26.30 43.15 -21.91
CA ARG A 482 -25.32 44.16 -21.44
C ARG A 482 -24.89 44.28 -19.96
N GLN A 483 -23.55 44.29 -19.84
CA GLN A 483 -22.69 44.75 -18.73
C GLN A 483 -22.57 43.77 -17.53
N THR A 484 -21.39 43.23 -17.22
CA THR A 484 -20.46 43.86 -16.25
C THR A 484 -19.18 42.98 -16.04
N LEU A 485 -17.99 43.59 -16.15
CA LEU A 485 -16.66 43.25 -15.54
C LEU A 485 -16.10 41.79 -15.53
N SER A 486 -16.72 40.82 -16.19
CA SER A 486 -16.26 39.42 -16.21
C SER A 486 -15.43 39.02 -17.43
N LEU A 487 -15.24 39.89 -18.42
CA LEU A 487 -14.68 39.51 -19.73
C LEU A 487 -13.17 39.23 -19.72
N SER A 488 -12.35 39.90 -18.88
CA SER A 488 -10.90 39.69 -18.87
C SER A 488 -10.47 38.41 -18.11
N VAL A 489 -11.06 38.15 -16.93
CA VAL A 489 -10.78 36.92 -16.14
C VAL A 489 -11.38 35.68 -16.81
N MET A 490 -12.60 35.77 -17.38
CA MET A 490 -13.16 34.65 -18.12
C MET A 490 -12.55 34.48 -19.51
N GLY A 491 -11.96 35.51 -20.13
CA GLY A 491 -11.25 35.37 -21.41
C GLY A 491 -10.05 34.43 -21.29
N LYS A 492 -9.14 34.70 -20.33
CA LYS A 492 -7.97 33.85 -20.04
C LYS A 492 -8.35 32.46 -19.47
N VAL A 493 -9.49 32.33 -18.79
CA VAL A 493 -9.97 31.03 -18.26
C VAL A 493 -10.83 30.26 -19.29
N ARG A 494 -11.46 30.91 -20.28
CA ARG A 494 -12.21 30.25 -21.38
C ARG A 494 -11.30 29.75 -22.50
N THR A 495 -10.24 30.47 -22.85
CA THR A 495 -9.17 29.93 -23.71
C THR A 495 -8.50 28.71 -23.06
N ALA A 496 -8.61 28.58 -21.73
CA ALA A 496 -8.21 27.40 -20.99
C ALA A 496 -9.26 26.24 -20.95
N ARG A 497 -10.42 26.36 -21.62
CA ARG A 497 -11.42 25.28 -21.76
C ARG A 497 -11.39 24.59 -23.13
N SER A 498 -11.04 25.30 -24.19
CA SER A 498 -10.97 24.75 -25.56
C SER A 498 -9.58 24.15 -25.80
N GLY A 499 -9.44 22.86 -25.50
CA GLY A 499 -8.34 22.03 -25.98
C GLY A 499 -8.87 21.06 -27.04
N THR A 500 -9.39 21.57 -28.14
CA THR A 500 -9.45 20.84 -29.40
C THR A 500 -8.22 21.26 -30.21
N PRO A 501 -7.42 20.33 -30.75
CA PRO A 501 -6.34 20.71 -31.65
C PRO A 501 -6.97 21.30 -32.92
N ASP A 502 -6.58 22.51 -33.29
CA ASP A 502 -6.75 22.99 -34.65
C ASP A 502 -5.98 22.03 -35.56
N THR A 503 -6.69 21.28 -36.38
CA THR A 503 -6.13 20.67 -37.59
C THR A 503 -5.88 21.81 -38.58
N GLY A 504 -4.62 22.21 -38.66
CA GLY A 504 -4.02 22.98 -39.74
C GLY A 504 -2.73 22.30 -40.13
#